data_AF-A0A8T5IC78-F1
#
_entry.id   AF-A0A8T5IC78-F1
#
_cell.length_a   1.000
_cell.length_b   1.000
_cell.length_c   1.000
_cell.angle_alpha   90.00
_cell.angle_beta   90.00
_cell.angle_gamma   90.00
#
_symmetry.space_group_name_H-M   'P 1'
#
loop_
_entity.id
_entity.type
_entity.pdbx_description
1 polymer ?
#
loop_
_entity_poly.entity_id
_entity_poly.type
_entity_poly.pdbx_seq_one_letter_code
_entity_poly.pdbx_strand_id
1 'polypeptide(L)'
;MCWDCDKKIPRRRRFSRGKLKMRFEDHVRLSLEAIKEENPDILEDYPDLVTKIVRETHIWMDHHYRQGMGTIEHRKYLHHEGGIEKTREKFSKEYGERWGELAEQEARRHIIQDFGRVPDKYYFFRFSFKPD
;
A
#
# COMPACT_ATOMS: atom_id res chain seq x y z
N MET A 1 -14.36 -3.61 -34.25
CA MET A 1 -14.09 -3.24 -32.84
C MET A 1 -13.12 -4.28 -32.29
N CYS A 2 -11.82 -3.98 -32.28
CA CYS A 2 -10.80 -4.78 -31.62
C CYS A 2 -10.03 -3.84 -30.69
N TRP A 3 -10.06 -4.15 -29.41
CA TRP A 3 -9.38 -3.41 -28.35
C TRP A 3 -7.92 -3.87 -28.31
N ASP A 4 -7.07 -3.19 -29.07
CA ASP A 4 -5.62 -3.26 -28.90
C ASP A 4 -5.21 -2.39 -27.70
N CYS A 5 -5.18 -3.00 -26.52
CA CYS A 5 -4.53 -2.45 -25.33
C CYS A 5 -3.34 -3.32 -24.94
N ASP A 6 -2.42 -3.51 -25.87
CA ASP A 6 -1.10 -4.10 -25.63
C ASP A 6 -0.15 -3.01 -25.06
N LYS A 7 -0.53 -2.41 -23.92
CA LYS A 7 0.39 -1.57 -23.14
C LYS A 7 1.23 -2.49 -22.26
N LYS A 8 2.43 -2.76 -22.76
CA LYS A 8 3.56 -3.41 -22.10
C LYS A 8 3.60 -3.12 -20.60
N ILE A 9 3.07 -4.04 -19.80
CA ILE A 9 3.32 -4.11 -18.36
C ILE A 9 4.83 -4.34 -18.20
N PRO A 10 5.58 -3.47 -17.49
CA PRO A 10 7.01 -3.64 -17.33
C PRO A 10 7.30 -5.01 -16.72
N ARG A 11 8.18 -5.76 -17.40
CA ARG A 11 8.53 -7.15 -17.07
C ARG A 11 8.91 -7.24 -15.59
N ARG A 12 8.07 -7.96 -14.84
CA ARG A 12 8.24 -8.31 -13.42
C ARG A 12 9.69 -8.72 -13.16
N ARG A 13 10.44 -7.93 -12.37
CA ARG A 13 11.67 -8.40 -11.74
C ARG A 13 11.29 -9.61 -10.88
N ARG A 14 11.86 -10.76 -11.21
CA ARG A 14 11.75 -12.00 -10.42
C ARG A 14 12.41 -11.72 -9.08
N PHE A 15 11.63 -11.38 -8.05
CA PHE A 15 12.15 -11.26 -6.69
C PHE A 15 12.51 -12.66 -6.18
N SER A 16 13.81 -12.94 -6.13
CA SER A 16 14.36 -14.14 -5.52
C SER A 16 13.97 -14.23 -4.05
N ARG A 17 13.57 -15.44 -3.61
CA ARG A 17 13.22 -15.79 -2.23
C ARG A 17 14.38 -15.51 -1.28
N GLY A 18 14.42 -14.31 -0.72
CA GLY A 18 15.29 -13.87 0.36
C GLY A 18 14.80 -12.48 0.77
N LYS A 19 14.14 -12.38 1.92
CA LYS A 19 13.45 -11.17 2.41
C LYS A 19 14.42 -10.00 2.61
N LEU A 20 14.71 -9.26 1.55
CA LEU A 20 15.22 -7.89 1.64
C LEU A 20 14.01 -7.00 1.91
N LYS A 21 13.80 -6.65 3.19
CA LYS A 21 12.87 -5.58 3.55
C LYS A 21 13.37 -4.32 2.85
N MET A 22 12.60 -3.78 1.92
CA MET A 22 12.97 -2.57 1.20
C MET A 22 13.06 -1.41 2.20
N ARG A 23 14.00 -0.48 1.97
CA ARG A 23 14.19 0.64 2.90
C ARG A 23 13.03 1.62 2.77
N PHE A 24 12.67 2.29 3.85
CA PHE A 24 11.58 3.27 3.88
C PHE A 24 11.69 4.33 2.77
N GLU A 25 12.88 4.90 2.55
CA GLU A 25 13.07 5.90 1.49
C GLU A 25 12.98 5.29 0.08
N ASP A 26 13.29 3.99 -0.08
CA ASP A 26 13.12 3.29 -1.37
C ASP A 26 11.63 3.06 -1.67
N HIS A 27 10.83 2.73 -0.65
CA HIS A 27 9.38 2.66 -0.73
C HIS A 27 8.75 3.99 -1.15
N VAL A 28 9.08 5.07 -0.42
CA VAL A 28 8.58 6.43 -0.72
C VAL A 28 8.96 6.86 -2.13
N ARG A 29 10.20 6.64 -2.56
CA ARG A 29 10.65 6.99 -3.92
C ARG A 29 9.84 6.24 -4.99
N LEU A 30 9.67 4.92 -4.86
CA LEU A 30 8.92 4.12 -5.83
C LEU A 30 7.45 4.56 -5.91
N SER A 31 6.88 4.97 -4.79
CA SER A 31 5.51 5.46 -4.73
C SER A 31 5.35 6.83 -5.41
N LEU A 32 6.30 7.73 -5.21
CA LEU A 32 6.31 9.02 -5.92
C LEU A 32 6.54 8.84 -7.42
N GLU A 33 7.39 7.90 -7.84
CA GLU A 33 7.57 7.53 -9.25
C GLU A 33 6.25 7.01 -9.85
N ALA A 34 5.54 6.12 -9.15
CA ALA A 34 4.25 5.61 -9.60
C ALA A 34 3.18 6.72 -9.70
N ILE A 35 3.11 7.61 -8.70
CA ILE A 35 2.17 8.74 -8.73
C ILE A 35 2.50 9.67 -9.90
N LYS A 36 3.78 9.95 -10.17
CA LYS A 36 4.19 10.77 -11.32
C LYS A 36 3.77 10.16 -12.65
N GLU A 37 3.82 8.83 -12.78
CA GLU A 37 3.39 8.13 -13.99
C GLU A 37 1.86 8.08 -14.16
N GLU A 38 1.12 7.93 -13.06
CA GLU A 38 -0.34 7.77 -13.05
C GLU A 38 -1.09 9.11 -13.09
N ASN A 39 -0.58 10.12 -12.39
CA ASN A 39 -1.19 11.43 -12.23
C ASN A 39 -0.09 12.50 -12.02
N PRO A 40 0.62 12.91 -13.08
CA PRO A 40 1.71 13.88 -12.94
C PRO A 40 1.26 15.21 -12.33
N ASP A 41 0.06 15.68 -12.71
CA ASP A 41 -0.48 16.97 -12.31
C ASP A 41 -0.60 17.12 -10.79
N ILE A 42 -1.04 16.06 -10.07
CA ILE A 42 -1.16 16.15 -8.61
C ILE A 42 0.20 16.33 -7.91
N LEU A 43 1.26 15.77 -8.49
CA LEU A 43 2.61 15.88 -7.94
C LEU A 43 3.25 17.21 -8.31
N GLU A 44 2.92 17.78 -9.47
CA GLU A 44 3.37 19.12 -9.88
C GLU A 44 2.66 20.23 -9.08
N ASP A 45 1.35 20.12 -8.90
CA ASP A 45 0.54 21.11 -8.20
C ASP A 45 0.74 21.06 -6.68
N TYR A 46 1.02 19.87 -6.12
CA TYR A 46 1.07 19.64 -4.67
C TYR A 46 2.25 18.75 -4.22
N PRO A 47 3.51 19.05 -4.62
CA PRO A 47 4.65 18.17 -4.39
C PRO A 47 4.89 17.87 -2.91
N ASP A 48 4.82 18.89 -2.05
CA ASP A 48 5.09 18.76 -0.62
C ASP A 48 3.99 17.96 0.09
N LEU A 49 2.73 18.23 -0.25
CA LEU A 49 1.58 17.55 0.35
C LEU A 49 1.53 16.08 -0.06
N VAL A 50 1.74 15.79 -1.36
CA VAL A 50 1.80 14.40 -1.85
C VAL A 50 2.93 13.64 -1.18
N THR A 51 4.13 14.23 -1.13
CA THR A 51 5.29 13.60 -0.44
C THR A 51 4.99 13.34 1.02
N LYS A 52 4.36 14.30 1.72
CA LYS A 52 3.95 14.15 3.11
C LYS A 52 2.96 12.99 3.29
N ILE A 53 1.88 12.96 2.50
CA ILE A 53 0.87 11.90 2.58
C ILE A 53 1.49 10.52 2.31
N VAL A 54 2.36 10.40 1.31
CA VAL A 54 3.05 9.14 1.00
C VAL A 54 3.89 8.67 2.19
N ARG A 55 4.72 9.56 2.77
CA ARG A 55 5.55 9.22 3.94
C ARG A 55 4.71 8.81 5.14
N GLU A 56 3.68 9.59 5.46
CA GLU A 56 2.80 9.33 6.59
C GLU A 56 2.00 8.03 6.39
N THR A 57 1.59 7.70 5.17
CA THR A 57 0.91 6.44 4.85
C THR A 57 1.81 5.25 5.15
N HIS A 58 3.07 5.27 4.72
CA HIS A 58 4.02 4.20 5.02
C HIS A 58 4.27 4.03 6.52
N ILE A 59 4.45 5.14 7.25
CA ILE A 59 4.63 5.13 8.71
C ILE A 59 3.38 4.55 9.38
N TRP A 60 2.20 4.98 8.95
CA TRP A 60 0.92 4.54 9.48
C TRP A 60 0.71 3.05 9.26
N MET A 61 0.97 2.54 8.05
CA MET A 61 0.83 1.12 7.74
C MET A 61 1.80 0.27 8.57
N ASP A 62 3.08 0.68 8.67
CA ASP A 62 4.06 0.01 9.52
C ASP A 62 3.68 0.02 11.01
N HIS A 63 3.07 1.11 11.49
CA HIS A 63 2.57 1.21 12.86
C HIS A 63 1.36 0.30 13.08
N HIS A 64 0.40 0.29 12.14
CA HIS A 64 -0.80 -0.52 12.23
C HIS A 64 -0.48 -2.02 12.23
N TYR A 65 0.52 -2.45 11.47
CA TYR A 65 1.07 -3.82 11.52
C TYR A 65 1.56 -4.21 12.92
N ARG A 66 2.24 -3.28 13.61
CA ARG A 66 2.85 -3.54 14.92
C ARG A 66 1.84 -3.57 16.06
N GLN A 67 0.68 -2.91 15.90
CA GLN A 67 -0.38 -2.91 16.91
C GLN A 67 -1.20 -4.21 16.97
N GLY A 68 -1.08 -5.11 15.99
CA GLY A 68 -1.83 -6.36 15.99
C GLY A 68 -1.41 -7.31 17.10
N MET A 69 -2.27 -7.47 18.12
CA MET A 69 -2.20 -8.60 19.05
C MET A 69 -2.66 -9.87 18.33
N GLY A 70 -1.84 -10.92 18.34
CA GLY A 70 -2.15 -12.19 17.67
C GLY A 70 -0.96 -12.83 16.97
N THR A 71 -1.24 -13.87 16.18
CA THR A 71 -0.23 -14.57 15.37
C THR A 71 0.40 -13.64 14.32
N ILE A 72 1.54 -14.04 13.76
CA ILE A 72 2.17 -13.32 12.63
C ILE A 72 1.17 -13.13 11.47
N GLU A 73 0.22 -14.04 11.30
CA GLU A 73 -0.80 -13.99 10.25
C GLU A 73 -1.89 -12.96 10.56
N HIS A 74 -2.27 -12.81 11.83
CA HIS A 74 -3.19 -11.75 12.27
C HIS A 74 -2.57 -10.35 12.07
N ARG A 75 -1.29 -10.19 12.39
CA ARG A 75 -0.56 -8.94 12.12
C ARG A 75 -0.50 -8.64 10.62
N LYS A 76 -0.25 -9.66 9.78
CA LYS A 76 -0.30 -9.50 8.31
C LYS A 76 -1.69 -9.08 7.84
N TYR A 77 -2.77 -9.67 8.36
CA TYR A 77 -4.12 -9.26 8.01
C TYR A 77 -4.40 -7.78 8.34
N LEU A 78 -4.06 -7.33 9.54
CA LEU A 78 -4.22 -5.93 9.94
C LEU A 78 -3.37 -4.98 9.08
N HIS A 79 -2.19 -5.42 8.66
CA HIS A 79 -1.36 -4.67 7.71
C HIS A 79 -1.90 -4.62 6.29
N HIS A 80 -2.87 -5.48 5.94
CA HIS A 80 -3.43 -5.52 4.60
C HIS A 80 -4.72 -4.72 4.52
N GLU A 81 -5.88 -5.35 4.62
CA GLU A 81 -7.15 -4.65 4.36
C GLU A 81 -7.59 -3.73 5.50
N GLY A 82 -7.45 -4.18 6.75
CA GLY A 82 -7.77 -3.33 7.90
C GLY A 82 -6.92 -2.05 7.93
N GLY A 83 -5.69 -2.13 7.42
CA GLY A 83 -4.79 -1.00 7.24
C GLY A 83 -5.23 -0.08 6.11
N ILE A 84 -5.64 -0.62 4.95
CA ILE A 84 -6.09 0.18 3.80
C ILE A 84 -7.32 1.03 4.16
N GLU A 85 -8.38 0.42 4.69
CA GLU A 85 -9.64 1.13 5.01
C GLU A 85 -9.40 2.23 6.06
N LYS A 86 -8.65 1.91 7.12
CA LYS A 86 -8.29 2.89 8.17
C LYS A 86 -7.36 3.98 7.68
N THR A 87 -6.51 3.69 6.70
CA THR A 87 -5.68 4.72 6.06
C THR A 87 -6.57 5.71 5.35
N ARG A 88 -7.51 5.26 4.50
CA ARG A 88 -8.46 6.17 3.84
C ARG A 88 -9.18 7.04 4.86
N GLU A 89 -9.79 6.43 5.88
CA GLU A 89 -10.57 7.14 6.90
C GLU A 89 -9.73 8.23 7.61
N LYS A 90 -8.51 7.88 8.05
CA LYS A 90 -7.59 8.82 8.72
C LYS A 90 -7.29 10.02 7.81
N PHE A 91 -6.85 9.77 6.58
CA PHE A 91 -6.35 10.82 5.70
C PHE A 91 -7.50 11.63 5.06
N SER A 92 -8.67 11.03 4.83
CA SER A 92 -9.91 11.75 4.46
C SER A 92 -10.29 12.76 5.53
N LYS A 93 -10.22 12.38 6.82
CA LYS A 93 -10.55 13.27 7.94
C LYS A 93 -9.53 14.40 8.12
N GLU A 94 -8.25 14.11 7.88
CA GLU A 94 -7.16 15.05 8.15
C GLU A 94 -6.91 16.03 7.00
N TYR A 95 -7.02 15.56 5.75
CA TYR A 95 -6.64 16.33 4.57
C TYR A 95 -7.81 16.55 3.60
N GLY A 96 -8.89 15.76 3.70
CA GLY A 96 -10.03 15.78 2.80
C GLY A 96 -10.11 14.53 1.91
N GLU A 97 -11.30 14.25 1.37
CA GLU A 97 -11.60 12.96 0.71
C GLU A 97 -10.65 12.60 -0.44
N ARG A 98 -10.32 13.58 -1.30
CA ARG A 98 -9.35 13.39 -2.40
C ARG A 98 -8.01 12.83 -1.92
N TRP A 99 -7.55 13.27 -0.76
CA TRP A 99 -6.27 12.86 -0.19
C TRP A 99 -6.36 11.54 0.57
N GLY A 100 -7.54 11.24 1.12
CA GLY A 100 -7.86 9.90 1.63
C GLY A 100 -7.83 8.84 0.53
N GLU A 101 -8.36 9.14 -0.66
CA GLU A 101 -8.28 8.25 -1.83
C GLU A 101 -6.84 8.02 -2.29
N LEU A 102 -6.01 9.08 -2.33
CA LEU A 102 -4.58 8.96 -2.62
C LEU A 102 -3.88 8.05 -1.59
N ALA A 103 -4.16 8.25 -0.30
CA ALA A 103 -3.58 7.46 0.78
C ALA A 103 -4.05 6.00 0.73
N GLU A 104 -5.30 5.73 0.32
CA GLU A 104 -5.80 4.37 0.09
C GLU A 104 -5.01 3.66 -1.02
N GLN A 105 -4.81 4.33 -2.15
CA GLN A 105 -4.01 3.80 -3.25
C GLN A 105 -2.58 3.53 -2.81
N GLU A 106 -2.02 4.42 -1.99
CA GLU A 106 -0.67 4.30 -1.49
C GLU A 106 -0.51 3.14 -0.50
N ALA A 107 -1.48 2.94 0.41
CA ALA A 107 -1.50 1.77 1.29
C ALA A 107 -1.51 0.45 0.49
N ARG A 108 -2.27 0.40 -0.62
CA ARG A 108 -2.28 -0.76 -1.53
C ARG A 108 -0.92 -0.97 -2.20
N ARG A 109 -0.26 0.10 -2.67
CA ARG A 109 1.08 0.02 -3.26
C ARG A 109 2.11 -0.49 -2.25
N HIS A 110 2.11 0.04 -1.03
CA HIS A 110 2.99 -0.40 0.06
C HIS A 110 2.89 -1.91 0.29
N ILE A 111 1.66 -2.44 0.40
CA ILE A 111 1.43 -3.89 0.56
C ILE A 111 1.94 -4.69 -0.65
N ILE A 112 1.73 -4.20 -1.87
CA ILE A 112 2.23 -4.86 -3.08
C ILE A 112 3.77 -4.85 -3.12
N GLN A 113 4.42 -3.77 -2.71
CA GLN A 113 5.87 -3.67 -2.65
C GLN A 113 6.45 -4.66 -1.63
N ASP A 114 5.79 -4.85 -0.49
CA ASP A 114 6.23 -5.77 0.56
C ASP A 114 5.94 -7.25 0.26
N PHE A 115 4.79 -7.55 -0.35
CA PHE A 115 4.26 -8.93 -0.45
C PHE A 115 4.00 -9.41 -1.88
N GLY A 116 4.14 -8.54 -2.88
CA GLY A 116 3.90 -8.82 -4.30
C GLY A 116 2.42 -8.89 -4.70
N ARG A 117 1.49 -8.78 -3.75
CA ARG A 117 0.03 -8.76 -3.96
C ARG A 117 -0.69 -8.16 -2.75
N VAL A 118 -1.85 -7.55 -2.97
CA VAL A 118 -2.84 -7.36 -1.90
C VAL A 118 -3.58 -8.69 -1.70
N PRO A 119 -3.48 -9.34 -0.54
CA PRO A 119 -4.13 -10.64 -0.35
C PRO A 119 -5.63 -10.49 -0.12
N ASP A 120 -6.37 -11.48 -0.61
CA ASP A 120 -7.85 -11.55 -0.59
C ASP A 120 -8.39 -11.83 0.83
N LYS A 121 -9.55 -11.24 1.16
CA LYS A 121 -10.33 -11.41 2.41
C LYS A 121 -10.38 -12.85 2.89
N TYR A 122 -10.62 -13.77 1.96
CA TYR A 122 -10.82 -15.20 2.24
C TYR A 122 -9.54 -15.94 2.62
N TYR A 123 -8.36 -15.41 2.30
CA TYR A 123 -7.09 -16.08 2.58
C TYR A 123 -6.76 -16.12 4.08
N PHE A 124 -7.39 -15.25 4.89
CA PHE A 124 -7.09 -15.11 6.32
C PHE A 124 -8.12 -15.72 7.27
N PHE A 125 -9.36 -15.98 6.82
CA PHE A 125 -10.33 -16.73 7.62
C PHE A 125 -9.87 -18.16 7.95
N ARG A 126 -8.89 -18.71 7.23
CA ARG A 126 -8.31 -20.03 7.52
C ARG A 126 -7.31 -20.04 8.68
N PHE A 127 -6.87 -18.87 9.15
CA PHE A 127 -5.91 -18.71 10.24
C PHE A 127 -6.51 -18.05 11.49
N SER A 128 -7.71 -17.49 11.37
CA SER A 128 -8.51 -17.05 12.50
C SER A 128 -9.31 -18.26 13.03
N PHE A 129 -9.08 -18.62 14.29
CA PHE A 129 -9.77 -19.68 15.05
C PHE A 129 -9.34 -21.13 14.76
N LYS A 130 -8.14 -21.50 15.22
CA LYS A 130 -8.06 -22.72 16.03
C LYS A 130 -8.02 -22.27 17.49
N PRO A 131 -9.08 -22.51 18.28
CA PRO A 131 -8.92 -22.48 19.73
C PRO A 131 -7.96 -23.63 20.10
N ASP A 132 -7.01 -23.33 20.98
CA ASP A 132 -6.19 -24.35 21.63
C ASP A 132 -7.08 -25.30 22.46
#